data_AF-A0A4R4D2S0-F1
#
_entry.id   AF-A0A4R4D2S0-F1
#
_cell.length_a   1.000
_cell.length_b   1.000
_cell.length_c   1.000
_cell.angle_alpha   90.00
_cell.angle_beta   90.00
_cell.angle_gamma   90.00
#
_symmetry.space_group_name_H-M   'P 1'
#
loop_
_entity.id
_entity.type
_entity.pdbx_description
1 polymer ?
#
loop_
_entity_poly.entity_id
_entity_poly.type
_entity_poly.pdbx_seq_one_letter_code
_entity_poly.pdbx_strand_id
1 'polypeptide(L)'
;MIHKKILVSILCVLLIIAVAPSCVFAETTTGESTVTGEILASTPDTTVDPTAVDPTATDSTTVDTTPTDPSVTDSTATDPTNEAAVEDEAGVTPDSWLYSIEQMIESVQVAVTFSDEGKAELLVEFANERLAEAEIMSEQNQLDLMEQALKAYSDTIKKANFQVQQIIEDTEAADGTDTTGTDTTTAEETTAASIEETTTDETATDETATVDTEENTVISNLLASIELVQSDADKIVLKITGGLTEEQAEIMQNIIQAEVQNTIAMKAYVAAKVAYAEAVQEFAAAKAELGQARASGDEAAIAAALEKVTQAQAYKNDMQDLRKDVQKIKVETMKETKDVLKEQAQNMKDYKKANKDQVVSGEEESLEAGDEQDVADDQNATADEQSTSDETTVDAQTVQNTVINTSSNNGHNGKGQGKR
;
A
#
# COMPACT_ATOMS: atom_id res chain seq x y z
N MET A 1 -18.11 -13.98 -4.07
CA MET A 1 -18.68 -13.71 -2.72
C MET A 1 -17.60 -13.37 -1.68
N ILE A 2 -16.38 -13.89 -1.79
CA ILE A 2 -15.28 -13.66 -0.83
C ILE A 2 -14.81 -12.19 -0.85
N HIS A 3 -14.57 -11.62 -2.03
CA HIS A 3 -14.13 -10.22 -2.17
C HIS A 3 -15.09 -9.18 -1.55
N LYS A 4 -16.41 -9.44 -1.57
CA LYS A 4 -17.39 -8.54 -0.91
C LYS A 4 -17.27 -8.54 0.62
N LYS A 5 -16.84 -9.65 1.23
CA LYS A 5 -16.68 -9.73 2.69
C LYS A 5 -15.42 -9.02 3.17
N ILE A 6 -14.34 -9.12 2.39
CA ILE A 6 -13.05 -8.47 2.71
C ILE A 6 -13.17 -6.96 2.57
N LEU A 7 -13.80 -6.47 1.48
CA LEU A 7 -13.98 -5.03 1.27
C LEU A 7 -14.86 -4.39 2.35
N VAL A 8 -15.91 -5.09 2.81
CA VAL A 8 -16.74 -4.64 3.95
C VAL A 8 -15.94 -4.64 5.26
N SER A 9 -15.05 -5.62 5.46
CA SER A 9 -14.21 -5.68 6.67
C SER A 9 -13.18 -4.53 6.71
N ILE A 10 -12.51 -4.25 5.59
CA ILE A 10 -11.54 -3.14 5.49
C ILE A 10 -12.24 -1.79 5.69
N LEU A 11 -13.42 -1.61 5.07
CA LEU A 11 -14.22 -0.40 5.23
C LEU A 11 -14.65 -0.18 6.69
N CYS A 12 -15.04 -1.25 7.40
CA CYS A 12 -15.37 -1.17 8.82
C CYS A 12 -14.17 -0.75 9.68
N VAL A 13 -12.96 -1.26 9.40
CA VAL A 13 -11.74 -0.88 10.13
C VAL A 13 -11.39 0.60 9.92
N LEU A 14 -11.46 1.10 8.68
CA LEU A 14 -11.21 2.51 8.38
C LEU A 14 -12.23 3.46 9.03
N LEU A 15 -13.49 3.02 9.16
CA LEU A 15 -14.54 3.81 9.82
C LEU A 15 -14.34 3.89 11.35
N ILE A 16 -13.70 2.90 11.96
CA ILE A 16 -13.38 2.91 13.40
C ILE A 16 -12.24 3.89 13.70
N ILE A 17 -11.24 4.00 12.82
CA ILE A 17 -10.12 4.95 12.99
C ILE A 17 -10.58 6.41 12.92
N ALA A 18 -11.60 6.72 12.10
CA ALA A 18 -12.13 8.08 11.98
C ALA A 18 -12.98 8.54 13.18
N VAL A 19 -13.34 7.63 14.09
CA VAL A 19 -14.15 7.92 15.29
C VAL A 19 -13.34 7.58 16.54
N ALA A 20 -12.09 8.04 16.62
CA ALA A 20 -11.42 8.11 17.90
C ALA A 20 -12.20 9.12 18.78
N PRO A 21 -12.71 8.72 19.96
CA PRO A 21 -13.32 9.66 20.88
C PRO A 21 -12.25 10.67 21.27
N SER A 22 -12.47 11.93 20.89
CA SER A 22 -11.80 13.04 21.56
C SER A 22 -12.27 12.99 23.00
N CYS A 23 -11.51 12.30 23.85
CA CYS A 23 -11.61 12.37 25.28
C CYS A 23 -11.27 13.82 25.66
N VAL A 24 -12.25 14.71 25.50
CA VAL A 24 -12.25 16.05 26.06
C VAL A 24 -12.23 15.83 27.55
N PHE A 25 -11.03 15.83 28.12
CA PHE A 25 -10.83 15.92 29.55
C PHE A 25 -11.52 17.20 30.00
N ALA A 26 -12.70 17.05 30.60
CA ALA A 26 -13.33 18.12 31.33
C ALA A 26 -12.39 18.48 32.48
N GLU A 27 -11.67 19.59 32.32
CA GLU A 27 -10.87 20.21 33.35
C GLU A 27 -11.79 20.55 34.52
N THR A 28 -11.86 19.67 35.52
CA THR A 28 -12.53 19.92 36.79
C THR A 28 -11.67 20.88 37.59
N THR A 29 -11.81 22.17 37.30
CA THR A 29 -11.35 23.26 38.16
C THR A 29 -12.01 23.09 39.53
N THR A 30 -11.29 22.45 40.45
CA THR A 30 -11.75 22.22 41.81
C THR A 30 -11.61 23.53 42.57
N GLY A 31 -12.78 24.06 42.94
CA GLY A 31 -12.96 25.36 43.56
C GLY A 31 -12.24 25.55 44.88
N GLU A 32 -11.78 26.78 45.04
CA GLU A 32 -11.22 27.44 46.20
C GLU A 32 -12.04 27.22 47.48
N SER A 33 -11.38 26.71 48.52
CA SER A 33 -11.98 26.44 49.82
C SER A 33 -12.21 27.73 50.60
N THR A 34 -13.45 27.87 51.07
CA THR A 34 -14.04 29.02 51.73
C THR A 34 -13.46 29.25 53.14
N VAL A 35 -12.97 30.48 53.39
CA VAL A 35 -12.69 31.02 54.73
C VAL A 35 -13.99 31.56 55.32
N THR A 36 -14.33 31.08 56.52
CA THR A 36 -15.48 31.55 57.32
C THR A 36 -15.09 32.77 58.16
N GLY A 37 -15.88 33.86 58.06
CA GLY A 37 -16.13 34.77 59.18
C GLY A 37 -15.98 36.28 58.92
N GLU A 38 -17.14 36.97 58.78
CA GLU A 38 -17.62 38.03 59.68
C GLU A 38 -18.29 39.23 58.97
N ILE A 39 -19.62 39.17 59.00
CA ILE A 39 -20.67 40.21 59.08
C ILE A 39 -20.25 41.70 59.01
N LEU A 40 -20.79 42.45 58.03
CA LEU A 40 -21.53 43.71 58.27
C LEU A 40 -22.29 44.18 57.02
N ALA A 41 -23.50 44.66 57.27
CA ALA A 41 -24.53 45.02 56.31
C ALA A 41 -24.27 46.32 55.55
N SER A 42 -24.70 46.38 54.28
CA SER A 42 -25.57 47.46 53.77
C SER A 42 -26.10 47.13 52.36
N THR A 43 -27.42 47.23 52.19
CA THR A 43 -28.15 47.39 50.91
C THR A 43 -28.09 48.88 50.48
N PRO A 44 -28.65 49.34 49.32
CA PRO A 44 -29.52 48.67 48.34
C PRO A 44 -29.23 48.94 46.84
N ASP A 45 -30.04 48.29 46.00
CA ASP A 45 -30.51 48.68 44.66
C ASP A 45 -29.53 48.78 43.48
N THR A 46 -29.78 47.96 42.44
CA THR A 46 -30.31 48.47 41.16
C THR A 46 -30.80 47.32 40.29
N THR A 47 -32.10 47.39 40.02
CA THR A 47 -32.90 46.67 39.02
C THR A 47 -32.52 47.05 37.59
N VAL A 48 -32.25 46.08 36.71
CA VAL A 48 -32.73 46.11 35.31
C VAL A 48 -32.83 44.69 34.73
N ASP A 49 -34.04 44.41 34.22
CA ASP A 49 -34.52 43.24 33.47
C ASP A 49 -34.33 43.48 31.94
N PRO A 50 -34.67 42.57 30.99
CA PRO A 50 -33.79 42.17 29.91
C PRO A 50 -34.25 42.79 28.58
N THR A 51 -33.50 42.61 27.48
CA THR A 51 -34.07 42.85 26.15
C THR A 51 -33.59 41.81 25.16
N ALA A 52 -34.55 41.00 24.75
CA ALA A 52 -34.51 40.11 23.61
C ALA A 52 -34.49 40.91 22.30
N VAL A 53 -33.72 40.46 21.30
CA VAL A 53 -33.96 40.80 19.90
C VAL A 53 -33.50 39.66 18.97
N ASP A 54 -34.51 39.03 18.37
CA ASP A 54 -34.57 38.33 17.07
C ASP A 54 -35.95 38.77 16.51
N PRO A 55 -36.31 38.77 15.19
CA PRO A 55 -35.61 38.32 13.98
C PRO A 55 -35.64 39.31 12.81
N THR A 56 -34.89 39.07 11.73
CA THR A 56 -35.25 39.63 10.41
C THR A 56 -34.86 38.72 9.25
N ALA A 57 -35.90 38.25 8.57
CA ALA A 57 -35.89 37.59 7.27
C ALA A 57 -35.46 38.56 6.15
N THR A 58 -34.85 38.04 5.08
CA THR A 58 -34.80 38.73 3.78
C THR A 58 -35.22 37.75 2.69
N ASP A 59 -36.27 38.16 1.99
CA ASP A 59 -37.00 37.45 0.95
C ASP A 59 -36.68 38.05 -0.42
N SER A 60 -36.77 37.20 -1.45
CA SER A 60 -37.09 37.45 -2.85
C SER A 60 -36.25 38.39 -3.72
N THR A 61 -35.73 37.82 -4.81
CA THR A 61 -35.93 38.41 -6.14
C THR A 61 -36.13 37.33 -7.20
N THR A 62 -37.34 37.31 -7.75
CA THR A 62 -37.81 36.52 -8.89
C THR A 62 -37.82 37.43 -10.12
N VAL A 63 -37.18 37.04 -11.22
CA VAL A 63 -37.44 37.54 -12.59
C VAL A 63 -37.18 36.33 -13.51
N ASP A 64 -38.22 35.61 -13.90
CA ASP A 64 -39.06 35.78 -15.10
C ASP A 64 -38.32 35.57 -16.44
N THR A 65 -39.00 34.73 -17.20
CA THR A 65 -38.69 33.96 -18.41
C THR A 65 -38.74 34.77 -19.70
N THR A 66 -38.09 34.28 -20.77
CA THR A 66 -38.64 34.15 -22.15
C THR A 66 -37.61 33.42 -23.07
N PRO A 67 -38.04 32.60 -24.06
CA PRO A 67 -37.24 31.55 -24.68
C PRO A 67 -36.64 31.96 -26.04
N THR A 68 -35.50 31.37 -26.43
CA THR A 68 -35.02 31.39 -27.82
C THR A 68 -34.20 30.14 -28.13
N ASP A 69 -34.86 29.23 -28.86
CA ASP A 69 -34.42 28.40 -30.00
C ASP A 69 -33.09 27.58 -29.98
N PRO A 70 -33.11 26.31 -30.44
CA PRO A 70 -31.96 25.41 -30.41
C PRO A 70 -31.14 25.54 -31.70
N SER A 71 -29.97 26.17 -31.60
CA SER A 71 -28.95 26.07 -32.65
C SER A 71 -27.92 25.02 -32.28
N VAL A 72 -28.07 23.86 -32.92
CA VAL A 72 -27.02 22.87 -33.13
C VAL A 72 -25.73 23.59 -33.49
N THR A 73 -24.72 23.49 -32.62
CA THR A 73 -23.32 23.66 -33.01
C THR A 73 -22.54 22.55 -32.33
N ASP A 74 -22.34 21.50 -33.12
CA ASP A 74 -21.35 20.46 -32.90
C ASP A 74 -20.00 21.16 -32.69
N SER A 75 -19.52 21.15 -31.45
CA SER A 75 -18.22 21.67 -31.06
C SER A 75 -17.57 20.62 -30.20
N THR A 76 -17.03 19.62 -30.89
CA THR A 76 -15.85 18.86 -30.48
C THR A 76 -14.71 19.86 -30.23
N ALA A 77 -14.74 20.49 -29.06
CA ALA A 77 -13.60 21.20 -28.51
C ALA A 77 -12.67 20.11 -27.94
N THR A 78 -11.80 19.58 -28.80
CA THR A 78 -10.55 18.99 -28.35
C THR A 78 -9.76 20.11 -27.68
N ASP A 79 -9.62 20.02 -26.37
CA ASP A 79 -8.74 20.85 -25.57
C ASP A 79 -7.28 20.46 -25.91
N PRO A 80 -6.50 21.30 -26.64
CA PRO A 80 -5.16 20.95 -27.07
C PRO A 80 -4.10 21.18 -25.98
N THR A 81 -4.49 21.29 -24.70
CA THR A 81 -3.61 21.79 -23.64
C THR A 81 -2.94 20.68 -22.82
N ASN A 82 -3.27 19.40 -23.02
CA ASN A 82 -2.75 18.32 -22.16
C ASN A 82 -1.90 17.24 -22.86
N GLU A 83 -1.74 17.30 -24.19
CA GLU A 83 -0.97 16.29 -24.94
C GLU A 83 0.55 16.46 -24.77
N ALA A 84 1.03 17.71 -24.73
CA ALA A 84 2.47 18.00 -24.60
C ALA A 84 3.06 17.64 -23.22
N ALA A 85 2.23 17.51 -22.18
CA ALA A 85 2.72 17.19 -20.84
C ALA A 85 2.97 15.68 -20.65
N VAL A 86 2.23 14.83 -21.36
CA VAL A 86 2.35 13.35 -21.26
C VAL A 86 3.61 12.85 -21.99
N GLU A 87 3.97 13.49 -23.11
CA GLU A 87 5.22 13.16 -23.84
C GLU A 87 6.49 13.48 -23.05
N ASP A 88 6.46 14.50 -22.18
CA ASP A 88 7.61 14.90 -21.36
C ASP A 88 7.81 13.94 -20.16
N GLU A 89 6.79 13.19 -19.76
CA GLU A 89 6.81 12.26 -18.63
C GLU A 89 7.06 10.81 -19.04
N ALA A 90 6.83 10.48 -20.32
CA ALA A 90 7.17 9.16 -20.87
C ALA A 90 8.67 9.04 -21.18
N GLY A 91 9.27 7.93 -20.75
CA GLY A 91 10.63 7.53 -21.13
C GLY A 91 10.68 6.90 -22.51
N VAL A 92 11.69 6.04 -22.73
CA VAL A 92 11.74 5.25 -23.96
C VAL A 92 10.58 4.24 -23.96
N THR A 93 9.79 4.25 -25.04
CA THR A 93 8.65 3.34 -25.20
C THR A 93 9.08 1.90 -25.58
N PRO A 94 8.25 0.89 -25.29
CA PRO A 94 8.61 -0.52 -25.51
C PRO A 94 8.91 -0.95 -26.96
N ASP A 95 8.52 -0.19 -27.97
CA ASP A 95 8.86 -0.41 -29.38
C ASP A 95 10.31 -0.09 -29.73
N SER A 96 10.96 0.74 -28.91
CA SER A 96 12.33 1.19 -29.15
C SER A 96 13.35 0.15 -28.67
N TRP A 97 14.37 -0.09 -29.48
CA TRP A 97 15.51 -0.94 -29.09
C TRP A 97 16.26 -0.42 -27.85
N LEU A 98 16.16 0.89 -27.56
CA LEU A 98 16.74 1.52 -26.37
C LEU A 98 15.98 1.15 -25.08
N TYR A 99 14.77 0.61 -25.18
CA TYR A 99 13.94 0.24 -24.03
C TYR A 99 14.63 -0.76 -23.09
N SER A 100 15.30 -1.77 -23.67
CA SER A 100 16.05 -2.74 -22.87
C SER A 100 17.27 -2.12 -22.19
N ILE A 101 17.82 -1.03 -22.74
CA ILE A 101 18.95 -0.31 -22.16
C ILE A 101 18.45 0.60 -21.03
N GLU A 102 17.32 1.29 -21.22
CA GLU A 102 16.61 2.04 -20.18
C GLU A 102 16.39 1.15 -18.94
N GLN A 103 15.72 0.01 -19.11
CA GLN A 103 15.45 -0.93 -18.01
C GLN A 103 16.71 -1.43 -17.29
N MET A 104 17.81 -1.58 -18.02
CA MET A 104 19.10 -1.95 -17.43
C MET A 104 19.68 -0.80 -16.59
N ILE A 105 19.62 0.44 -17.11
CA ILE A 105 20.07 1.63 -16.39
C ILE A 105 19.23 1.83 -15.12
N GLU A 106 17.91 1.76 -15.22
CA GLU A 106 16.98 1.80 -14.09
C GLU A 106 17.32 0.75 -13.03
N SER A 107 17.55 -0.50 -13.46
CA SER A 107 17.93 -1.59 -12.55
C SER A 107 19.25 -1.30 -11.84
N VAL A 108 20.22 -0.70 -12.54
CA VAL A 108 21.48 -0.24 -11.94
C VAL A 108 21.24 0.90 -10.95
N GLN A 109 20.40 1.88 -11.30
CA GLN A 109 20.05 2.99 -10.41
C GLN A 109 19.41 2.48 -9.10
N VAL A 110 18.47 1.54 -9.18
CA VAL A 110 17.88 0.89 -8.00
C VAL A 110 18.94 0.14 -7.20
N ALA A 111 19.85 -0.58 -7.88
CA ALA A 111 20.90 -1.35 -7.20
C ALA A 111 21.96 -0.48 -6.49
N VAL A 112 22.26 0.71 -7.01
CA VAL A 112 23.20 1.65 -6.37
C VAL A 112 22.54 2.57 -5.34
N THR A 113 21.20 2.59 -5.31
CA THR A 113 20.45 3.31 -4.27
C THR A 113 20.51 2.51 -2.98
N PHE A 114 21.16 3.06 -1.96
CA PHE A 114 21.49 2.30 -0.75
C PHE A 114 20.33 2.21 0.25
N SER A 115 19.48 3.23 0.34
CA SER A 115 18.33 3.24 1.25
C SER A 115 17.12 2.54 0.64
N ASP A 116 16.38 1.79 1.44
CA ASP A 116 15.16 1.13 0.97
C ASP A 116 14.05 2.14 0.66
N GLU A 117 14.00 3.26 1.39
CA GLU A 117 13.18 4.44 1.07
C GLU A 117 13.49 4.95 -0.34
N GLY A 118 14.76 5.27 -0.63
CA GLY A 118 15.15 5.80 -1.92
C GLY A 118 14.91 4.82 -3.07
N LYS A 119 15.09 3.51 -2.83
CA LYS A 119 14.72 2.48 -3.81
C LYS A 119 13.23 2.49 -4.11
N ALA A 120 12.40 2.63 -3.07
CA ALA A 120 10.96 2.63 -3.24
C ALA A 120 10.47 3.89 -3.97
N GLU A 121 10.99 5.07 -3.62
CA GLU A 121 10.71 6.31 -4.34
C GLU A 121 11.08 6.20 -5.82
N LEU A 122 12.29 5.71 -6.11
CA LEU A 122 12.75 5.53 -7.49
C LEU A 122 11.88 4.52 -8.26
N LEU A 123 11.43 3.45 -7.62
CA LEU A 123 10.49 2.51 -8.24
C LEU A 123 9.12 3.16 -8.50
N VAL A 124 8.65 4.06 -7.63
CA VAL A 124 7.41 4.80 -7.88
C VAL A 124 7.55 5.73 -9.08
N GLU A 125 8.69 6.42 -9.23
CA GLU A 125 9.00 7.23 -10.41
C GLU A 125 8.97 6.39 -11.70
N PHE A 126 9.65 5.25 -11.72
CA PHE A 126 9.61 4.35 -12.88
C PHE A 126 8.20 3.82 -13.14
N ALA A 127 7.38 3.58 -12.11
CA ALA A 127 6.00 3.16 -12.31
C ALA A 127 5.17 4.23 -13.02
N ASN A 128 5.35 5.52 -12.69
CA ASN A 128 4.74 6.63 -13.43
C ASN A 128 5.20 6.67 -14.89
N GLU A 129 6.50 6.49 -15.14
CA GLU A 129 7.03 6.43 -16.50
C GLU A 129 6.37 5.31 -17.32
N ARG A 130 6.22 4.11 -16.75
CA ARG A 130 5.53 2.98 -17.42
C ARG A 130 4.05 3.26 -17.70
N LEU A 131 3.39 4.06 -16.87
CA LEU A 131 2.01 4.48 -17.10
C LEU A 131 1.92 5.47 -18.26
N ALA A 132 2.82 6.46 -18.33
CA ALA A 132 2.90 7.40 -19.43
C ALA A 132 3.22 6.70 -20.76
N GLU A 133 4.14 5.72 -20.75
CA GLU A 133 4.40 4.86 -21.91
C GLU A 133 3.14 4.11 -22.36
N ALA A 134 2.38 3.53 -21.43
CA ALA A 134 1.15 2.82 -21.75
C ALA A 134 0.10 3.75 -22.39
N GLU A 135 -0.01 4.99 -21.92
CA GLU A 135 -0.90 5.99 -22.50
C GLU A 135 -0.53 6.28 -23.97
N ILE A 136 0.74 6.55 -24.25
CA ILE A 136 1.23 6.77 -25.64
C ILE A 136 0.96 5.55 -26.53
N MET A 137 1.26 4.35 -26.05
CA MET A 137 1.02 3.12 -26.82
C MET A 137 -0.47 2.90 -27.11
N SER A 138 -1.36 3.30 -26.19
CA SER A 138 -2.80 3.27 -26.43
C SER A 138 -3.22 4.25 -27.52
N GLU A 139 -2.73 5.48 -27.51
CA GLU A 139 -3.04 6.50 -28.53
C GLU A 139 -2.61 6.05 -29.93
N GLN A 140 -1.51 5.30 -30.01
CA GLN A 140 -1.00 4.71 -31.25
C GLN A 140 -1.67 3.38 -31.64
N ASN A 141 -2.66 2.93 -30.87
CA ASN A 141 -3.36 1.65 -31.04
C ASN A 141 -2.41 0.43 -31.05
N GLN A 142 -1.31 0.52 -30.29
CA GLN A 142 -0.31 -0.53 -30.13
C GLN A 142 -0.59 -1.34 -28.85
N LEU A 143 -1.73 -2.06 -28.86
CA LEU A 143 -2.26 -2.71 -27.65
C LEU A 143 -1.30 -3.72 -27.00
N ASP A 144 -0.51 -4.45 -27.79
CA ASP A 144 0.47 -5.42 -27.27
C ASP A 144 1.60 -4.72 -26.48
N LEU A 145 2.03 -3.53 -26.91
CA LEU A 145 3.08 -2.75 -26.26
C LEU A 145 2.54 -2.01 -25.03
N MET A 146 1.32 -1.51 -25.11
CA MET A 146 0.60 -0.97 -23.97
C MET A 146 0.44 -2.02 -22.86
N GLU A 147 0.05 -3.25 -23.21
CA GLU A 147 -0.02 -4.37 -22.25
C GLU A 147 1.35 -4.65 -21.62
N GLN A 148 2.43 -4.60 -22.41
CA GLN A 148 3.79 -4.76 -21.92
C GLN A 148 4.18 -3.65 -20.92
N ALA A 149 3.86 -2.38 -21.22
CA ALA A 149 4.10 -1.25 -20.34
C ALA A 149 3.32 -1.39 -19.02
N LEU A 150 2.04 -1.79 -19.09
CA LEU A 150 1.21 -1.96 -17.88
C LEU A 150 1.62 -3.17 -17.04
N LYS A 151 2.15 -4.22 -17.68
CA LYS A 151 2.80 -5.31 -16.96
C LYS A 151 4.08 -4.83 -16.24
N ALA A 152 4.90 -4.02 -16.91
CA ALA A 152 6.09 -3.43 -16.31
C ALA A 152 5.73 -2.54 -15.12
N TYR A 153 4.72 -1.68 -15.27
CA TYR A 153 4.11 -0.90 -14.19
C TYR A 153 3.75 -1.77 -12.98
N SER A 154 2.94 -2.82 -13.19
CA SER A 154 2.52 -3.74 -12.11
C SER A 154 3.72 -4.37 -11.41
N ASP A 155 4.72 -4.83 -12.17
CA ASP A 155 5.93 -5.44 -11.61
C ASP A 155 6.80 -4.42 -10.83
N THR A 156 6.81 -3.16 -11.26
CA THR A 156 7.51 -2.07 -10.57
C THR A 156 6.80 -1.67 -9.27
N ILE A 157 5.48 -1.51 -9.27
CA ILE A 157 4.70 -1.23 -8.04
C ILE A 157 4.82 -2.37 -7.03
N LYS A 158 4.84 -3.64 -7.46
CA LYS A 158 5.11 -4.78 -6.56
C LYS A 158 6.46 -4.64 -5.85
N LYS A 159 7.50 -4.22 -6.58
CA LYS A 159 8.82 -3.99 -6.00
C LYS A 159 8.79 -2.82 -5.03
N ALA A 160 8.11 -1.71 -5.37
CA ALA A 160 7.96 -0.56 -4.46
C ALA A 160 7.26 -0.98 -3.16
N ASN A 161 6.12 -1.69 -3.26
CA ASN A 161 5.41 -2.26 -2.12
C ASN A 161 6.30 -3.22 -1.32
N PHE A 162 7.15 -4.03 -1.97
CA PHE A 162 8.09 -4.90 -1.27
C PHE A 162 9.18 -4.13 -0.50
N GLN A 163 9.68 -3.02 -1.05
CA GLN A 163 10.63 -2.16 -0.32
C GLN A 163 9.97 -1.50 0.89
N VAL A 164 8.76 -0.95 0.73
CA VAL A 164 7.96 -0.41 1.85
C VAL A 164 7.76 -1.48 2.93
N GLN A 165 7.45 -2.72 2.52
CA GLN A 165 7.23 -3.82 3.45
C GLN A 165 8.50 -4.18 4.24
N GLN A 166 9.67 -4.15 3.60
CA GLN A 166 10.96 -4.35 4.28
C GLN A 166 11.25 -3.24 5.28
N ILE A 167 11.04 -1.97 4.91
CA ILE A 167 11.19 -0.84 5.86
C ILE A 167 10.33 -1.07 7.09
N ILE A 168 9.06 -1.45 6.89
CA ILE A 168 8.14 -1.73 8.01
C ILE A 168 8.66 -2.87 8.91
N GLU A 169 9.17 -3.96 8.32
CA GLU A 169 9.68 -5.14 9.02
C GLU A 169 10.99 -4.84 9.78
N ASP A 170 11.90 -4.08 9.18
CA ASP A 170 13.16 -3.69 9.79
C ASP A 170 12.94 -2.78 11.00
N THR A 171 11.98 -1.84 10.91
CA THR A 171 11.54 -1.06 12.08
C THR A 171 10.96 -1.96 13.18
N GLU A 172 10.26 -3.05 12.86
CA GLU A 172 9.73 -3.97 13.88
C GLU A 172 10.82 -4.80 14.57
N ALA A 173 11.83 -5.24 13.82
CA ALA A 173 12.96 -5.98 14.37
C ALA A 173 13.81 -5.13 15.32
N ALA A 174 13.92 -3.82 15.04
CA ALA A 174 14.63 -2.87 15.90
C ALA A 174 13.93 -2.63 17.25
N ASP A 175 12.59 -2.63 17.27
CA ASP A 175 11.77 -2.34 18.46
C ASP A 175 11.75 -3.48 19.49
N GLY A 176 12.41 -4.62 19.23
CA GLY A 176 12.53 -5.72 20.20
C GLY A 176 11.20 -6.40 20.57
N THR A 177 10.09 -6.04 19.92
CA THR A 177 8.85 -6.80 20.00
C THR A 177 9.07 -8.10 19.25
N ASP A 178 9.49 -9.12 19.97
CA ASP A 178 9.70 -10.49 19.49
C ASP A 178 8.40 -10.96 18.80
N THR A 179 8.35 -10.78 17.47
CA THR A 179 7.34 -11.36 16.59
C THR A 179 7.66 -12.84 16.50
N THR A 180 7.44 -13.56 17.60
CA THR A 180 7.55 -15.00 17.66
C THR A 180 6.44 -15.58 16.78
N GLY A 181 6.81 -15.84 15.53
CA GLY A 181 6.27 -16.87 14.66
C GLY A 181 4.76 -16.99 14.61
N THR A 182 4.19 -16.51 13.51
CA THR A 182 2.98 -17.10 12.91
C THR A 182 3.29 -18.53 12.44
N ASP A 183 3.63 -19.41 13.39
CA ASP A 183 3.56 -20.85 13.16
C ASP A 183 2.09 -21.24 13.32
N THR A 184 1.46 -21.40 12.16
CA THR A 184 0.11 -21.92 12.04
C THR A 184 0.07 -23.32 12.64
N THR A 185 -0.34 -23.48 13.90
CA THR A 185 -0.80 -24.76 14.42
C THR A 185 -1.90 -24.57 15.47
N THR A 186 -3.11 -24.86 15.03
CA THR A 186 -4.29 -25.29 15.78
C THR A 186 -3.95 -26.15 17.01
N ALA A 187 -4.35 -25.71 18.20
CA ALA A 187 -4.87 -26.58 19.25
C ALA A 187 -5.62 -25.75 20.30
N GLU A 188 -6.85 -26.18 20.56
CA GLU A 188 -7.83 -25.65 21.52
C GLU A 188 -7.33 -25.59 22.97
N GLU A 189 -7.71 -24.50 23.64
CA GLU A 189 -8.48 -24.45 24.89
C GLU A 189 -8.23 -25.53 25.97
N THR A 190 -7.84 -25.10 27.18
CA THR A 190 -8.69 -25.22 28.40
C THR A 190 -8.07 -24.47 29.59
N THR A 191 -8.96 -23.74 30.25
CA THR A 191 -8.92 -22.88 31.45
C THR A 191 -8.55 -23.57 32.78
N ALA A 192 -7.98 -22.82 33.73
CA ALA A 192 -8.65 -22.43 35.00
C ALA A 192 -7.73 -21.74 36.04
N ALA A 193 -8.10 -20.50 36.38
CA ALA A 193 -8.10 -19.83 37.70
C ALA A 193 -6.93 -19.99 38.70
N SER A 194 -6.27 -18.86 39.01
CA SER A 194 -5.95 -18.48 40.40
C SER A 194 -5.61 -16.98 40.47
N ILE A 195 -6.45 -16.21 41.18
CA ILE A 195 -6.22 -14.81 41.51
C ILE A 195 -5.57 -14.79 42.91
N GLU A 196 -4.27 -14.50 42.98
CA GLU A 196 -3.63 -14.06 44.23
C GLU A 196 -2.99 -12.68 44.02
N GLU A 197 -3.45 -11.76 44.86
CA GLU A 197 -3.01 -10.39 45.04
C GLU A 197 -1.57 -10.40 45.58
N THR A 198 -0.59 -10.25 44.69
CA THR A 198 0.82 -10.09 45.06
C THR A 198 1.27 -8.67 44.80
N THR A 199 1.40 -7.90 45.89
CA THR A 199 2.15 -6.65 45.94
C THR A 199 3.63 -6.96 45.76
N THR A 200 4.05 -7.21 44.52
CA THR A 200 5.46 -7.37 44.17
C THR A 200 5.97 -6.01 43.71
N ASP A 201 7.05 -5.59 44.38
CA ASP A 201 7.90 -4.45 44.06
C ASP A 201 8.48 -4.64 42.65
N GLU A 202 7.69 -4.29 41.63
CA GLU A 202 8.08 -4.27 40.23
C GLU A 202 9.12 -3.17 40.06
N THR A 203 10.37 -3.62 39.96
CA THR A 203 11.43 -2.85 39.32
C THR A 203 10.97 -2.60 37.88
N ALA A 204 10.38 -1.43 37.68
CA ALA A 204 9.94 -0.89 36.40
C ALA A 204 11.09 -1.03 35.41
N THR A 205 11.05 -2.09 34.61
CA THR A 205 11.87 -2.16 33.40
C THR A 205 11.19 -1.17 32.48
N ASP A 206 11.84 -0.01 32.38
CA ASP A 206 11.40 1.18 31.66
C ASP A 206 11.32 0.80 30.17
N GLU A 207 10.17 0.27 29.76
CA GLU A 207 9.83 -0.02 28.38
C GLU A 207 9.52 1.32 27.68
N THR A 208 10.52 2.19 27.60
CA THR A 208 10.44 3.41 26.80
C THR A 208 10.58 3.01 25.35
N ALA A 209 9.46 2.63 24.73
CA ALA A 209 9.36 2.53 23.29
C ALA A 209 9.59 3.94 22.73
N THR A 210 10.82 4.23 22.31
CA THR A 210 11.11 5.41 21.49
C THR A 210 10.58 5.12 20.11
N VAL A 211 9.30 5.45 19.90
CA VAL A 211 8.65 5.32 18.61
C VAL A 211 9.36 6.26 17.64
N ASP A 212 10.13 5.71 16.70
CA ASP A 212 10.79 6.50 15.66
C ASP A 212 9.73 7.11 14.73
N THR A 213 9.36 8.34 15.06
CA THR A 213 8.28 9.09 14.40
C THR A 213 8.68 9.48 12.98
N GLU A 214 9.98 9.60 12.71
CA GLU A 214 10.53 9.91 11.39
C GLU A 214 10.28 8.77 10.40
N GLU A 215 10.55 7.52 10.77
CA GLU A 215 10.36 6.36 9.87
C GLU A 215 8.88 6.16 9.49
N ASN A 216 7.96 6.32 10.44
CA ASN A 216 6.52 6.24 10.14
C ASN A 216 6.05 7.35 9.18
N THR A 217 6.68 8.53 9.25
CA THR A 217 6.39 9.64 8.33
C THR A 217 6.87 9.30 6.91
N VAL A 218 8.08 8.76 6.79
CA VAL A 218 8.65 8.28 5.53
C VAL A 218 7.74 7.24 4.87
N ILE A 219 7.35 6.20 5.62
CA ILE A 219 6.49 5.13 5.12
C ILE A 219 5.13 5.69 4.66
N SER A 220 4.56 6.64 5.41
CA SER A 220 3.28 7.28 5.07
C SER A 220 3.36 8.09 3.78
N ASN A 221 4.43 8.86 3.59
CA ASN A 221 4.67 9.64 2.37
C ASN A 221 4.83 8.72 1.15
N LEU A 222 5.60 7.65 1.29
CA LEU A 222 5.84 6.69 0.23
C LEU A 222 4.56 5.94 -0.19
N LEU A 223 3.72 5.55 0.78
CA LEU A 223 2.40 4.99 0.50
C LEU A 223 1.46 5.98 -0.19
N ALA A 224 1.53 7.26 0.17
CA ALA A 224 0.76 8.31 -0.51
C ALA A 224 1.23 8.49 -1.96
N SER A 225 2.53 8.41 -2.22
CA SER A 225 3.08 8.44 -3.58
C SER A 225 2.58 7.25 -4.40
N ILE A 226 2.61 6.02 -3.84
CA ILE A 226 2.07 4.82 -4.51
C ILE A 226 0.57 4.97 -4.82
N GLU A 227 -0.21 5.52 -3.88
CA GLU A 227 -1.65 5.78 -4.06
C GLU A 227 -1.92 6.79 -5.17
N LEU A 228 -1.08 7.83 -5.30
CA LEU A 228 -1.17 8.81 -6.37
C LEU A 228 -0.96 8.14 -7.74
N VAL A 229 0.11 7.36 -7.88
CA VAL A 229 0.41 6.61 -9.12
C VAL A 229 -0.71 5.66 -9.47
N GLN A 230 -1.28 4.97 -8.49
CA GLN A 230 -2.44 4.10 -8.70
C GLN A 230 -3.68 4.86 -9.17
N SER A 231 -3.93 6.06 -8.63
CA SER A 231 -5.01 6.91 -9.12
C SER A 231 -4.81 7.33 -10.58
N ASP A 232 -3.56 7.54 -11.02
CA ASP A 232 -3.26 7.85 -12.41
C ASP A 232 -3.41 6.62 -13.31
N ALA A 233 -3.04 5.44 -12.81
CA ALA A 233 -3.29 4.16 -13.49
C ALA A 233 -4.80 3.94 -13.75
N ASP A 234 -5.66 4.25 -12.79
CA ASP A 234 -7.12 4.17 -12.96
C ASP A 234 -7.64 5.13 -14.04
N LYS A 235 -7.12 6.37 -14.08
CA LYS A 235 -7.47 7.34 -15.14
C LYS A 235 -7.04 6.84 -16.51
N ILE A 236 -5.83 6.28 -16.61
CA ILE A 236 -5.28 5.73 -17.85
C ILE A 236 -6.14 4.56 -18.31
N VAL A 237 -6.46 3.59 -17.43
CA VAL A 237 -7.38 2.51 -17.80
C VAL A 237 -8.73 3.03 -18.28
N LEU A 238 -9.29 4.05 -17.62
CA LEU A 238 -10.55 4.65 -18.06
C LEU A 238 -10.46 5.27 -19.46
N LYS A 239 -9.36 5.97 -19.78
CA LYS A 239 -9.11 6.52 -21.13
C LYS A 239 -8.97 5.41 -22.17
N ILE A 240 -8.24 4.35 -21.84
CA ILE A 240 -7.88 3.26 -22.75
C ILE A 240 -9.07 2.31 -23.00
N THR A 241 -10.02 2.19 -22.06
CA THR A 241 -11.18 1.28 -22.23
C THR A 241 -11.99 1.51 -23.51
N GLY A 242 -11.91 2.69 -24.14
CA GLY A 242 -12.54 2.96 -25.44
C GLY A 242 -11.88 2.26 -26.64
N GLY A 243 -10.60 1.87 -26.53
CA GLY A 243 -9.83 1.19 -27.59
C GLY A 243 -9.60 -0.30 -27.36
N LEU A 244 -9.88 -0.81 -26.16
CA LEU A 244 -9.68 -2.22 -25.80
C LEU A 244 -10.91 -3.08 -26.05
N THR A 245 -10.69 -4.39 -26.21
CA THR A 245 -11.78 -5.34 -26.04
C THR A 245 -12.23 -5.35 -24.58
N GLU A 246 -13.51 -5.66 -24.34
CA GLU A 246 -14.09 -5.73 -22.99
C GLU A 246 -13.28 -6.68 -22.09
N GLU A 247 -12.80 -7.79 -22.64
CA GLU A 247 -11.96 -8.77 -21.94
C GLU A 247 -10.57 -8.21 -21.56
N GLN A 248 -9.90 -7.48 -22.46
CA GLN A 248 -8.61 -6.86 -22.17
C GLN A 248 -8.73 -5.78 -21.10
N ALA A 249 -9.77 -4.93 -21.20
CA ALA A 249 -10.06 -3.90 -20.21
C ALA A 249 -10.31 -4.52 -18.82
N GLU A 250 -11.09 -5.61 -18.75
CA GLU A 250 -11.36 -6.33 -17.51
C GLU A 250 -10.09 -6.92 -16.89
N ILE A 251 -9.25 -7.60 -17.69
CA ILE A 251 -7.97 -8.17 -17.21
C ILE A 251 -7.10 -7.07 -16.60
N MET A 252 -7.01 -5.93 -17.28
CA MET A 252 -6.16 -4.81 -16.84
C MET A 252 -6.67 -4.15 -15.57
N GLN A 253 -7.98 -3.91 -15.51
CA GLN A 253 -8.64 -3.38 -14.33
C GLN A 253 -8.43 -4.28 -13.12
N ASN A 254 -8.53 -5.61 -13.31
CA ASN A 254 -8.29 -6.58 -12.24
C ASN A 254 -6.84 -6.55 -11.73
N ILE A 255 -5.85 -6.39 -12.61
CA ILE A 255 -4.43 -6.28 -12.23
C ILE A 255 -4.20 -5.03 -11.38
N ILE A 256 -4.66 -3.87 -11.84
CA ILE A 256 -4.48 -2.60 -11.13
C ILE A 256 -5.21 -2.63 -9.79
N GLN A 257 -6.46 -3.11 -9.78
CA GLN A 257 -7.25 -3.20 -8.56
C GLN A 257 -6.61 -4.12 -7.51
N ALA A 258 -5.96 -5.20 -7.93
CA ALA A 258 -5.26 -6.09 -7.01
C ALA A 258 -4.04 -5.40 -6.36
N GLU A 259 -3.27 -4.60 -7.11
CA GLU A 259 -2.17 -3.80 -6.55
C GLU A 259 -2.67 -2.71 -5.59
N VAL A 260 -3.76 -2.03 -5.93
CA VAL A 260 -4.41 -1.04 -5.07
C VAL A 260 -4.82 -1.65 -3.73
N GLN A 261 -5.43 -2.84 -3.75
CA GLN A 261 -5.80 -3.53 -2.53
C GLN A 261 -4.59 -3.86 -1.65
N ASN A 262 -3.47 -4.26 -2.25
CA ASN A 262 -2.24 -4.53 -1.54
C ASN A 262 -1.70 -3.26 -0.84
N THR A 263 -1.64 -2.14 -1.55
CA THR A 263 -1.20 -0.84 -1.00
C THR A 263 -2.12 -0.37 0.13
N ILE A 264 -3.44 -0.49 -0.03
CA ILE A 264 -4.41 -0.15 1.03
C ILE A 264 -4.18 -1.00 2.28
N ALA A 265 -3.94 -2.31 2.12
CA ALA A 265 -3.71 -3.20 3.25
C ALA A 265 -2.41 -2.86 4.00
N MET A 266 -1.36 -2.45 3.28
CA MET A 266 -0.12 -1.96 3.89
C MET A 266 -0.32 -0.64 4.62
N LYS A 267 -1.07 0.31 4.04
CA LYS A 267 -1.41 1.59 4.69
C LYS A 267 -2.21 1.40 5.97
N ALA A 268 -3.20 0.52 5.95
CA ALA A 268 -3.94 0.15 7.15
C ALA A 268 -3.01 -0.43 8.22
N TYR A 269 -2.06 -1.28 7.83
CA TYR A 269 -1.10 -1.88 8.76
C TYR A 269 -0.19 -0.84 9.43
N VAL A 270 0.35 0.09 8.64
CA VAL A 270 1.18 1.18 9.15
C VAL A 270 0.38 2.05 10.11
N ALA A 271 -0.84 2.44 9.74
CA ALA A 271 -1.73 3.22 10.61
C ALA A 271 -2.01 2.51 11.94
N ALA A 272 -2.27 1.19 11.92
CA ALA A 272 -2.48 0.40 13.13
C ALA A 272 -1.20 0.31 14.00
N LYS A 273 -0.02 0.25 13.38
CA LYS A 273 1.28 0.29 14.08
C LYS A 273 1.48 1.64 14.78
N VAL A 274 1.21 2.75 14.09
CA VAL A 274 1.28 4.10 14.69
C VAL A 274 0.32 4.22 15.88
N ALA A 275 -0.94 3.82 15.70
CA ALA A 275 -1.94 3.89 16.78
C ALA A 275 -1.56 3.05 18.01
N TYR A 276 -0.99 1.85 17.81
CA TYR A 276 -0.47 1.05 18.91
C TYR A 276 0.69 1.74 19.64
N ALA A 277 1.60 2.36 18.88
CA ALA A 277 2.74 3.07 19.41
C ALA A 277 2.31 4.29 20.26
N GLU A 278 1.32 5.05 19.79
CA GLU A 278 0.68 6.14 20.55
C GLU A 278 0.03 5.61 21.84
N ALA A 279 -0.72 4.50 21.77
CA ALA A 279 -1.34 3.90 22.96
C ALA A 279 -0.32 3.42 24.00
N VAL A 280 0.86 2.95 23.57
CA VAL A 280 1.98 2.63 24.47
C VAL A 280 2.49 3.88 25.18
N GLN A 281 2.64 5.00 24.47
CA GLN A 281 3.06 6.28 25.06
C GLN A 281 2.04 6.81 26.07
N GLU A 282 0.74 6.76 25.73
CA GLU A 282 -0.33 7.16 26.65
C GLU A 282 -0.33 6.33 27.93
N PHE A 283 -0.14 5.01 27.82
CA PHE A 283 -0.03 4.14 28.97
C PHE A 283 1.19 4.45 29.85
N ALA A 284 2.33 4.74 29.24
CA ALA A 284 3.53 5.17 29.97
C ALA A 284 3.31 6.51 30.68
N ALA A 285 2.68 7.48 30.03
CA ALA A 285 2.32 8.77 30.62
C ALA A 285 1.36 8.63 31.80
N ALA A 286 0.33 7.79 31.66
CA ALA A 286 -0.62 7.50 32.74
C ALA A 286 0.09 6.85 33.95
N LYS A 287 1.05 5.93 33.72
CA LYS A 287 1.87 5.33 34.77
C LYS A 287 2.74 6.37 35.48
N ALA A 288 3.34 7.31 34.74
CA ALA A 288 4.12 8.40 35.31
C ALA A 288 3.24 9.32 36.18
N GLU A 289 2.04 9.66 35.73
CA GLU A 289 1.05 10.44 36.51
C GLU A 289 0.66 9.71 37.80
N LEU A 290 0.43 8.40 37.74
CA LEU A 290 0.17 7.59 38.94
C LEU A 290 1.35 7.63 39.92
N GLY A 291 2.59 7.59 39.44
CA GLY A 291 3.78 7.77 40.27
C GLY A 291 3.81 9.11 41.00
N GLN A 292 3.47 10.19 40.30
CA GLN A 292 3.39 11.54 40.89
C GLN A 292 2.24 11.66 41.91
N ALA A 293 1.07 11.12 41.58
CA ALA A 293 -0.08 11.08 42.48
C ALA A 293 0.25 10.32 43.77
N ARG A 294 0.91 9.17 43.67
CA ARG A 294 1.40 8.40 44.83
C ARG A 294 2.39 9.19 45.68
N ALA A 295 3.29 9.96 45.05
CA ALA A 295 4.25 10.80 45.76
C ALA A 295 3.58 11.96 46.54
N SER A 296 2.41 12.44 46.08
CA SER A 296 1.66 13.51 46.75
C SER A 296 0.95 13.05 48.03
N GLY A 297 0.59 11.76 48.12
CA GLY A 297 -0.22 11.22 49.21
C GLY A 297 -1.71 11.60 49.16
N ASP A 298 -2.18 12.27 48.11
CA ASP A 298 -3.59 12.58 47.91
C ASP A 298 -4.35 11.34 47.39
N GLU A 299 -5.20 10.76 48.24
CA GLU A 299 -6.01 9.58 47.92
C GLU A 299 -6.92 9.80 46.70
N ALA A 300 -7.47 11.00 46.52
CA ALA A 300 -8.33 11.31 45.38
C ALA A 300 -7.53 11.36 44.07
N ALA A 301 -6.34 11.98 44.10
CA ALA A 301 -5.45 12.02 42.94
C ALA A 301 -4.95 10.62 42.56
N ILE A 302 -4.63 9.78 43.54
CA ILE A 302 -4.22 8.38 43.32
C ILE A 302 -5.35 7.59 42.66
N ALA A 303 -6.59 7.71 43.15
CA ALA A 303 -7.73 7.02 42.58
C ALA A 303 -7.98 7.43 41.11
N ALA A 304 -7.93 8.73 40.81
CA ALA A 304 -8.07 9.24 39.44
C ALA A 304 -6.95 8.75 38.51
N ALA A 305 -5.69 8.76 38.96
CA ALA A 305 -4.57 8.29 38.17
C ALA A 305 -4.61 6.76 37.94
N LEU A 306 -5.09 5.98 38.91
CA LEU A 306 -5.32 4.53 38.73
C LEU A 306 -6.38 4.26 37.66
N GLU A 307 -7.45 5.04 37.65
CA GLU A 307 -8.49 4.93 36.61
C GLU A 307 -7.90 5.24 35.23
N LYS A 308 -7.11 6.30 35.08
CA LYS A 308 -6.41 6.63 33.83
C LYS A 308 -5.48 5.51 33.36
N VAL A 309 -4.67 4.94 34.25
CA VAL A 309 -3.80 3.79 33.92
C VAL A 309 -4.63 2.60 33.44
N THR A 310 -5.78 2.34 34.08
CA THR A 310 -6.69 1.26 33.68
C THR A 310 -7.25 1.49 32.27
N GLN A 311 -7.70 2.72 31.97
CA GLN A 311 -8.21 3.09 30.65
C GLN A 311 -7.12 3.01 29.57
N ALA A 312 -5.93 3.56 29.84
CA ALA A 312 -4.82 3.53 28.89
C ALA A 312 -4.29 2.10 28.65
N GLN A 313 -4.30 1.23 29.66
CA GLN A 313 -3.96 -0.19 29.49
C GLN A 313 -4.98 -0.91 28.59
N ALA A 314 -6.28 -0.65 28.79
CA ALA A 314 -7.31 -1.22 27.93
C ALA A 314 -7.13 -0.75 26.48
N TYR A 315 -6.92 0.55 26.26
CA TYR A 315 -6.68 1.12 24.95
C TYR A 315 -5.42 0.54 24.27
N LYS A 316 -4.31 0.40 25.01
CA LYS A 316 -3.08 -0.28 24.51
C LYS A 316 -3.39 -1.71 24.04
N ASN A 317 -4.16 -2.47 24.81
CA ASN A 317 -4.53 -3.85 24.44
C ASN A 317 -5.42 -3.88 23.20
N ASP A 318 -6.42 -3.00 23.12
CA ASP A 318 -7.32 -2.90 21.96
C ASP A 318 -6.54 -2.56 20.69
N MET A 319 -5.59 -1.62 20.75
CA MET A 319 -4.73 -1.27 19.61
C MET A 319 -3.74 -2.39 19.26
N GLN A 320 -3.28 -3.18 20.23
CA GLN A 320 -2.44 -4.33 19.97
C GLN A 320 -3.19 -5.40 19.16
N ASP A 321 -4.44 -5.67 19.53
CA ASP A 321 -5.26 -6.65 18.83
C ASP A 321 -5.68 -6.13 17.45
N LEU A 322 -6.00 -4.84 17.32
CA LEU A 322 -6.21 -4.20 16.02
C LEU A 322 -4.98 -4.36 15.11
N ARG A 323 -3.76 -4.11 15.61
CA ARG A 323 -2.51 -4.31 14.85
C ARG A 323 -2.40 -5.75 14.33
N LYS A 324 -2.66 -6.75 15.17
CA LYS A 324 -2.60 -8.17 14.77
C LYS A 324 -3.65 -8.51 13.70
N ASP A 325 -4.87 -8.02 13.87
CA ASP A 325 -5.96 -8.26 12.92
C ASP A 325 -5.65 -7.64 11.56
N VAL A 326 -5.13 -6.41 11.54
CA VAL A 326 -4.72 -5.74 10.31
C VAL A 326 -3.50 -6.42 9.68
N GLN A 327 -2.54 -6.91 10.47
CA GLN A 327 -1.42 -7.72 9.97
C GLN A 327 -1.91 -8.97 9.23
N LYS A 328 -2.90 -9.66 9.81
CA LYS A 328 -3.52 -10.83 9.19
C LYS A 328 -4.22 -10.47 7.88
N ILE A 329 -5.01 -9.39 7.87
CA ILE A 329 -5.66 -8.88 6.66
C ILE A 329 -4.62 -8.56 5.57
N LYS A 330 -3.48 -7.94 5.93
CA LYS A 330 -2.38 -7.67 5.00
C LYS A 330 -1.87 -8.95 4.35
N VAL A 331 -1.54 -9.96 5.15
CA VAL A 331 -1.02 -11.25 4.65
C VAL A 331 -2.05 -11.96 3.76
N GLU A 332 -3.32 -11.99 4.15
CA GLU A 332 -4.40 -12.57 3.35
C GLU A 332 -4.59 -11.82 2.03
N THR A 333 -4.58 -10.48 2.05
CA THR A 333 -4.72 -9.63 0.87
C THR A 333 -3.56 -9.82 -0.11
N MET A 334 -2.32 -9.88 0.38
CA MET A 334 -1.14 -10.17 -0.45
C MET A 334 -1.24 -11.55 -1.12
N LYS A 335 -1.74 -12.55 -0.39
CA LYS A 335 -1.96 -13.90 -0.94
C LYS A 335 -3.03 -13.90 -2.02
N GLU A 336 -4.19 -13.29 -1.78
CA GLU A 336 -5.27 -13.19 -2.76
C GLU A 336 -4.83 -12.43 -4.01
N THR A 337 -4.17 -11.28 -3.84
CA THR A 337 -3.59 -10.49 -4.92
C THR A 337 -2.65 -11.33 -5.78
N LYS A 338 -1.76 -12.10 -5.16
CA LYS A 338 -0.83 -12.99 -5.86
C LYS A 338 -1.56 -14.06 -6.68
N ASP A 339 -2.67 -14.60 -6.17
CA ASP A 339 -3.43 -15.63 -6.88
C ASP A 339 -4.26 -15.02 -8.03
N VAL A 340 -4.87 -13.84 -7.83
CA VAL A 340 -5.53 -13.07 -8.90
C VAL A 340 -4.55 -12.76 -10.02
N LEU A 341 -3.35 -12.25 -9.72
CA LEU A 341 -2.35 -11.92 -10.73
C LEU A 341 -1.89 -13.14 -11.54
N LYS A 342 -1.79 -14.32 -10.90
CA LYS A 342 -1.49 -15.58 -11.61
C LYS A 342 -2.62 -15.99 -12.55
N GLU A 343 -3.87 -15.87 -12.09
CA GLU A 343 -5.06 -16.16 -12.90
C GLU A 343 -5.14 -15.23 -14.11
N GLN A 344 -4.97 -13.92 -13.90
CA GLN A 344 -4.94 -12.93 -14.97
C GLN A 344 -3.80 -13.19 -15.97
N ALA A 345 -2.60 -13.53 -15.48
CA ALA A 345 -1.48 -13.90 -16.35
C ALA A 345 -1.75 -15.18 -17.17
N GLN A 346 -2.59 -16.09 -16.67
CA GLN A 346 -3.01 -17.27 -17.42
C GLN A 346 -4.08 -16.94 -18.45
N ASN A 347 -5.11 -16.17 -18.08
CA ASN A 347 -6.17 -15.71 -18.98
C ASN A 347 -5.57 -14.96 -20.18
N MET A 348 -4.59 -14.09 -19.93
CA MET A 348 -3.88 -13.35 -20.95
C MET A 348 -3.08 -14.25 -21.92
N LYS A 349 -2.50 -15.36 -21.43
CA LYS A 349 -1.83 -16.35 -22.31
C LYS A 349 -2.84 -17.09 -23.19
N ASP A 350 -3.97 -17.47 -22.62
CA ASP A 350 -5.01 -18.20 -23.32
C ASP A 350 -5.68 -17.32 -24.39
N TYR A 351 -5.90 -16.04 -24.09
CA TYR A 351 -6.34 -15.03 -25.05
C TYR A 351 -5.38 -14.88 -26.24
N LYS A 352 -4.07 -14.71 -25.99
CA LYS A 352 -3.06 -14.61 -27.05
C LYS A 352 -3.00 -15.86 -27.93
N LYS A 353 -3.18 -17.03 -27.32
CA LYS A 353 -3.23 -18.29 -28.06
C LYS A 353 -4.46 -18.37 -28.97
N ALA A 354 -5.64 -18.00 -28.47
CA ALA A 354 -6.88 -18.01 -29.24
C ALA A 354 -6.83 -17.06 -30.46
N ASN A 355 -6.24 -15.88 -30.30
CA ASN A 355 -6.10 -14.92 -31.41
C ASN A 355 -5.06 -15.37 -32.44
N LYS A 356 -3.97 -16.02 -32.02
CA LYS A 356 -2.98 -16.57 -32.94
C LYS A 356 -3.57 -17.63 -33.88
N ASP A 357 -4.44 -18.48 -33.36
CA ASP A 357 -5.07 -19.55 -34.14
C ASP A 357 -6.08 -19.01 -35.19
N GLN A 358 -6.68 -17.84 -34.95
CA GLN A 358 -7.56 -17.18 -35.93
C GLN A 358 -6.80 -16.56 -37.11
N VAL A 359 -5.60 -16.03 -36.90
CA VAL A 359 -4.81 -15.41 -37.98
C VAL A 359 -4.24 -16.46 -38.93
N VAL A 360 -3.77 -17.60 -38.39
CA VAL A 360 -3.12 -18.66 -39.21
C VAL A 360 -4.12 -19.44 -40.06
N SER A 361 -5.39 -19.51 -39.67
CA SER A 361 -6.41 -20.24 -40.44
C SER A 361 -6.96 -19.49 -41.66
N GLY A 362 -6.62 -18.20 -41.85
CA GLY A 362 -7.07 -17.39 -42.99
C GLY A 362 -6.16 -17.39 -44.22
N GLU A 363 -4.91 -17.87 -44.11
CA GLU A 363 -3.91 -17.76 -45.19
C GLU A 363 -3.76 -19.02 -46.05
N GLU A 364 -4.22 -20.20 -45.59
CA GLU A 364 -4.05 -21.44 -46.36
C GLU A 364 -5.11 -21.66 -47.46
N GLU A 365 -6.21 -20.89 -47.53
CA GLU A 365 -7.26 -21.08 -48.54
C GLU A 365 -7.11 -20.21 -49.81
N SER A 366 -6.07 -19.35 -49.93
CA SER A 366 -5.94 -18.44 -51.10
C SER A 366 -4.84 -18.78 -52.13
N LEU A 367 -4.08 -19.88 -51.95
CA LEU A 367 -2.99 -20.25 -52.87
C LEU A 367 -3.30 -21.41 -53.84
N GLU A 368 -4.52 -21.96 -53.87
CA GLU A 368 -4.84 -23.13 -54.69
C GLU A 368 -5.70 -22.83 -55.94
N ALA A 369 -5.52 -21.65 -56.55
CA ALA A 369 -6.16 -21.34 -57.84
C ALA A 369 -5.30 -20.39 -58.71
N GLY A 370 -4.33 -20.95 -59.44
CA GLY A 370 -3.79 -20.31 -60.65
C GLY A 370 -2.30 -20.52 -60.89
N ASP A 371 -1.93 -21.58 -61.62
CA ASP A 371 -1.38 -21.51 -62.99
C ASP A 371 -0.55 -22.75 -63.31
N GLU A 372 -1.18 -23.69 -64.02
CA GLU A 372 -0.47 -24.61 -64.92
C GLU A 372 0.04 -23.79 -66.13
N GLN A 373 1.28 -23.27 -66.06
CA GLN A 373 2.03 -22.94 -67.27
C GLN A 373 3.42 -23.60 -67.25
N ASP A 374 3.38 -24.82 -67.77
CA ASP A 374 4.36 -25.50 -68.61
C ASP A 374 5.40 -24.57 -69.27
N VAL A 375 6.65 -24.57 -68.76
CA VAL A 375 7.83 -24.26 -69.57
C VAL A 375 8.99 -25.18 -69.16
N ALA A 376 9.37 -26.01 -70.12
CA ALA A 376 10.45 -26.97 -70.08
C ALA A 376 11.86 -26.35 -70.14
N ASP A 377 12.83 -27.20 -69.79
CA ASP A 377 14.24 -27.19 -70.17
C ASP A 377 15.11 -25.99 -69.74
N ASP A 378 16.02 -26.23 -68.79
CA ASP A 378 17.44 -26.33 -69.17
C ASP A 378 18.29 -27.03 -68.10
N GLN A 379 19.13 -27.97 -68.54
CA GLN A 379 20.13 -28.67 -67.74
C GLN A 379 21.44 -27.90 -67.80
N ASN A 380 22.10 -27.61 -66.67
CA ASN A 380 23.57 -27.58 -66.68
C ASN A 380 24.24 -27.80 -65.30
N ALA A 381 24.76 -29.02 -65.15
CA ALA A 381 26.03 -29.46 -64.58
C ALA A 381 26.88 -28.57 -63.62
N THR A 382 27.23 -29.22 -62.49
CA THR A 382 28.58 -29.45 -61.89
C THR A 382 29.52 -28.29 -61.52
N ALA A 383 29.89 -28.24 -60.22
CA ALA A 383 31.25 -28.32 -59.64
C ALA A 383 31.13 -27.88 -58.16
N ASP A 384 31.28 -28.74 -57.15
CA ASP A 384 32.55 -29.22 -56.59
C ASP A 384 33.46 -28.07 -56.13
N GLU A 385 33.33 -27.65 -54.86
CA GLU A 385 34.48 -27.19 -54.10
C GLU A 385 34.25 -27.32 -52.58
N GLN A 386 35.06 -28.23 -52.05
CA GLN A 386 35.38 -28.55 -50.68
C GLN A 386 35.90 -27.31 -49.92
N SER A 387 35.26 -26.95 -48.80
CA SER A 387 35.88 -26.08 -47.79
C SER A 387 35.51 -26.54 -46.40
N THR A 388 36.51 -27.15 -45.75
CA THR A 388 36.55 -27.48 -44.33
C THR A 388 36.91 -26.22 -43.56
N SER A 389 36.00 -25.71 -42.75
CA SER A 389 36.33 -24.77 -41.68
C SER A 389 35.76 -25.30 -40.38
N ASP A 390 36.69 -25.62 -39.48
CA ASP A 390 36.50 -26.00 -38.08
C ASP A 390 35.53 -25.04 -37.37
N GLU A 391 34.36 -25.56 -36.99
CA GLU A 391 33.51 -24.91 -36.01
C GLU A 391 33.73 -25.60 -34.66
N THR A 392 34.37 -24.85 -33.78
CA THR A 392 34.65 -25.23 -32.40
C THR A 392 33.34 -25.17 -31.62
N THR A 393 32.76 -26.33 -31.33
CA THR A 393 31.72 -26.47 -30.31
C THR A 393 32.29 -26.05 -28.96
N VAL A 394 31.94 -24.84 -28.54
CA VAL A 394 32.13 -24.38 -27.16
C VAL A 394 30.99 -24.97 -26.35
N ASP A 395 31.29 -26.02 -25.59
CA ASP A 395 30.40 -26.58 -24.58
C ASP A 395 29.98 -25.49 -23.60
N ALA A 396 28.68 -25.19 -23.57
CA ALA A 396 28.07 -24.36 -22.54
C ALA A 396 28.19 -25.08 -21.19
N GLN A 397 29.21 -24.73 -20.42
CA GLN A 397 29.29 -25.07 -19.01
C GLN A 397 28.05 -24.52 -18.30
N THR A 398 27.23 -25.45 -17.83
CA THR A 398 26.24 -25.23 -16.79
C THR A 398 26.95 -24.64 -15.56
N VAL A 399 26.79 -23.34 -15.35
CA VAL A 399 27.15 -22.70 -14.08
C VAL A 399 26.12 -23.15 -13.05
N GLN A 400 26.43 -24.25 -12.35
CA GLN A 400 25.76 -24.58 -11.10
C GLN A 400 26.14 -23.50 -10.09
N ASN A 401 25.17 -22.66 -9.75
CA ASN A 401 25.27 -21.73 -8.64
C ASN A 401 25.27 -22.54 -7.33
N THR A 402 26.45 -23.03 -6.97
CA THR A 402 26.70 -23.65 -5.67
C THR A 402 26.81 -22.52 -4.66
N VAL A 403 25.76 -22.32 -3.87
CA VAL A 403 25.80 -21.49 -2.66
C VAL A 403 26.82 -22.12 -1.71
N ILE A 404 27.99 -21.49 -1.60
CA ILE A 404 28.99 -21.81 -0.60
C ILE A 404 28.41 -21.35 0.74
N ASN A 405 27.87 -22.31 1.48
CA ASN A 405 27.58 -22.15 2.90
C ASN A 405 28.92 -22.11 3.65
N THR A 406 29.48 -20.91 3.84
CA THR A 406 30.65 -20.74 4.72
C THR A 406 30.18 -20.83 6.17
N SER A 407 30.37 -22.03 6.71
CA SER A 407 30.46 -22.33 8.13
C SER A 407 31.37 -21.32 8.85
N SER A 408 30.78 -20.42 9.64
CA SER A 408 31.50 -19.71 10.69
C SER A 408 31.40 -20.53 11.97
N ASN A 409 32.40 -21.37 12.11
CA ASN A 409 32.76 -22.11 13.30
C ASN A 409 33.21 -21.12 14.38
N ASN A 410 32.38 -20.89 15.41
CA ASN A 410 32.84 -20.32 16.67
C ASN A 410 32.48 -21.28 17.81
N GLY A 411 33.35 -22.26 18.01
CA GLY A 411 33.34 -23.11 19.20
C GLY A 411 33.94 -22.37 20.39
N HIS A 412 33.20 -22.27 21.50
CA HIS A 412 33.81 -22.27 22.82
C HIS A 412 32.91 -22.91 23.89
N ASN A 413 33.13 -24.22 24.04
CA ASN A 413 33.41 -24.92 25.29
C ASN A 413 32.76 -24.42 26.60
N GLY A 414 31.87 -25.25 27.17
CA GLY A 414 31.32 -25.02 28.51
C GLY A 414 30.61 -26.23 29.10
N LYS A 415 31.32 -27.37 29.22
CA LYS A 415 30.88 -28.53 30.02
C LYS A 415 30.73 -28.13 31.49
N GLY A 416 29.51 -28.16 32.02
CA GLY A 416 29.23 -28.15 33.47
C GLY A 416 28.49 -29.42 33.88
N GLN A 417 29.24 -30.50 34.14
CA GLN A 417 28.76 -31.65 34.91
C GLN A 417 29.02 -31.43 36.41
N GLY A 418 28.04 -31.80 37.23
CA GLY A 418 28.18 -32.08 38.66
C GLY A 418 27.63 -30.95 39.55
N LYS A 419 26.91 -31.20 40.64
CA LYS A 419 26.84 -32.37 41.53
C LYS A 419 25.57 -32.30 42.38
N ARG A 420 25.07 -33.50 42.73
CA ARG A 420 24.41 -33.92 43.98
C ARG A 420 23.12 -33.25 44.43
#